data_AF-A0A2E0N6R1-F1
#
_entry.id   AF-A0A2E0N6R1-F1
#
_cell.length_a   1.000
_cell.length_b   1.000
_cell.length_c   1.000
_cell.angle_alpha   90.00
_cell.angle_beta   90.00
_cell.angle_gamma   90.00
#
_symmetry.space_group_name_H-M   'P 1'
#
loop_
_entity.id
_entity.type
_entity.pdbx_description
1 polymer ?
#
loop_
_entity_poly.entity_id
_entity_poly.type
_entity_poly.pdbx_seq_one_letter_code
_entity_poly.pdbx_strand_id
1 'polypeptide(L)'
;MTVPKARGSLTMAGLLAKERIIAPPDYNRWRVPLASIAIHLCIGSVYAWSIYNPSLTRVHGVVTSAADDWSLSAVVWVFTVAIVFLGLAAAFAGKWLEEVGPRKVGVVSACCWGGGYLVGALGI
;
A
#
# COMPACT_ATOMS: atom_id res chain seq x y z
N MET A 1 35.93 -30.15 -4.83
CA MET A 1 36.00 -29.32 -3.59
C MET A 1 34.58 -28.87 -3.26
N THR A 2 33.95 -29.57 -2.32
CA THR A 2 32.51 -29.48 -2.03
C THR A 2 32.24 -28.40 -0.98
N VAL A 3 31.56 -27.32 -1.37
CA VAL A 3 31.07 -26.31 -0.42
C VAL A 3 29.81 -26.87 0.27
N PRO A 4 29.77 -27.00 1.60
CA PRO A 4 28.60 -27.51 2.28
C PRO A 4 27.48 -26.46 2.27
N LYS A 5 26.32 -26.84 1.73
CA LYS A 5 25.06 -26.08 1.75
C LYS A 5 24.60 -25.96 3.19
N ALA A 6 24.78 -24.78 3.78
CA ALA A 6 24.33 -24.47 5.13
C ALA A 6 22.81 -24.71 5.25
N ARG A 7 22.49 -25.51 6.27
CA ARG A 7 21.20 -25.97 6.74
C ARG A 7 20.17 -24.83 6.77
N GLY A 8 19.10 -24.99 6.00
CA GLY A 8 17.98 -24.04 5.97
C GLY A 8 17.30 -23.94 7.34
N SER A 9 17.42 -22.77 7.96
CA SER A 9 16.50 -22.35 9.01
C SER A 9 15.16 -22.01 8.33
N LEU A 10 14.16 -22.84 8.57
CA LEU A 10 12.75 -22.63 8.21
C LEU A 10 12.16 -21.54 9.11
N THR A 11 12.52 -20.28 8.87
CA THR A 11 11.91 -19.14 9.55
C THR A 11 11.17 -18.31 8.51
N MET A 12 9.91 -17.97 8.78
CA MET A 12 9.05 -17.10 7.95
C MET A 12 9.75 -15.82 7.46
N ALA A 13 10.79 -15.37 8.18
CA ALA A 13 11.70 -14.29 7.81
C ALA A 13 12.36 -14.46 6.41
N GLY A 14 12.51 -15.69 5.91
CA GLY A 14 13.15 -15.99 4.62
C GLY A 14 12.22 -15.89 3.39
N LEU A 15 10.89 -15.84 3.55
CA LEU A 15 9.94 -15.79 2.42
C LEU A 15 10.01 -14.44 1.67
N LEU A 16 10.19 -13.36 2.42
CA LEU A 16 10.27 -12.00 1.90
C LEU A 16 11.71 -11.56 1.61
N ALA A 17 12.69 -12.43 1.86
CA ALA A 17 14.10 -12.08 1.73
C ALA A 17 14.52 -11.88 0.26
N LYS A 18 15.43 -10.92 0.02
CA LYS A 18 15.85 -10.47 -1.31
C LYS A 18 16.49 -11.61 -2.11
N GLU A 19 17.13 -12.58 -1.44
CA GLU A 19 17.77 -13.73 -2.07
C GLU A 19 16.75 -14.66 -2.77
N ARG A 20 15.48 -14.67 -2.35
CA ARG A 20 14.39 -15.44 -3.00
C ARG A 20 13.64 -14.67 -4.10
N ILE A 21 14.08 -13.46 -4.42
CA ILE A 21 13.53 -12.63 -5.51
C ILE A 21 14.37 -12.76 -6.78
N ILE A 22 15.59 -13.31 -6.67
CA ILE A 22 16.48 -13.54 -7.81
C ILE A 22 15.82 -14.57 -8.74
N ALA A 23 15.57 -14.13 -9.98
CA ALA A 23 14.94 -14.94 -11.01
C ALA A 23 15.85 -16.13 -11.39
N PRO A 24 15.34 -17.37 -11.40
CA PRO A 24 16.07 -18.51 -11.93
C PRO A 24 16.27 -18.37 -13.46
N PRO A 25 17.18 -19.15 -14.07
CA PRO A 25 17.44 -19.08 -15.51
C PRO A 25 16.21 -19.30 -16.40
N ASP A 26 15.22 -20.05 -15.90
CA ASP A 26 13.92 -20.33 -16.52
C ASP A 26 12.81 -19.34 -16.09
N TYR A 27 13.16 -18.10 -15.79
CA TYR A 27 12.16 -17.13 -15.35
C TYR A 27 11.37 -16.54 -16.53
N ASN A 28 10.05 -16.79 -16.52
CA ASN A 28 9.15 -16.15 -17.46
C ASN A 28 9.06 -14.64 -17.23
N ARG A 29 9.63 -13.88 -18.19
CA ARG A 29 9.71 -12.41 -18.20
C ARG A 29 8.34 -11.72 -18.16
N TRP A 30 7.29 -12.38 -18.64
CA TRP A 30 5.90 -11.87 -18.63
C TRP A 30 5.32 -11.63 -17.23
N ARG A 31 5.96 -12.17 -16.18
CA ARG A 31 5.55 -11.93 -14.80
C ARG A 31 5.91 -10.53 -14.30
N VAL A 32 6.93 -9.88 -14.88
CA VAL A 32 7.36 -8.52 -14.48
C VAL A 32 6.32 -7.45 -14.85
N PRO A 33 5.78 -7.43 -16.09
CA PRO A 33 4.67 -6.54 -16.44
C PRO A 33 3.46 -6.69 -15.51
N LEU A 34 3.07 -7.94 -15.19
CA LEU A 34 1.93 -8.20 -14.31
C LEU A 34 2.16 -7.63 -12.90
N ALA A 35 3.37 -7.80 -12.36
CA ALA A 35 3.73 -7.22 -11.07
C ALA A 35 3.70 -5.69 -11.10
N SER A 36 4.16 -5.07 -12.18
CA SER A 36 4.13 -3.60 -12.34
C SER A 36 2.69 -3.06 -12.38
N ILE A 37 1.80 -3.72 -13.14
CA ILE A 37 0.39 -3.36 -13.25
C ILE A 37 -0.29 -3.48 -11.88
N ALA A 38 -0.02 -4.55 -11.13
CA ALA A 38 -0.57 -4.74 -9.79
C ALA A 38 -0.18 -3.59 -8.84
N ILE A 39 1.09 -3.15 -8.85
CA ILE A 39 1.56 -2.04 -8.02
C ILE A 39 0.89 -0.72 -8.43
N HIS A 40 0.75 -0.45 -9.73
CA HIS A 40 0.06 0.75 -10.23
C HIS A 40 -1.42 0.75 -9.84
N LEU A 41 -2.10 -0.39 -9.91
CA LEU A 41 -3.48 -0.53 -9.45
C LEU A 41 -3.60 -0.25 -7.94
N CYS A 42 -2.67 -0.75 -7.13
CA CYS A 42 -2.66 -0.46 -5.69
C CYS A 42 -2.50 1.05 -5.41
N ILE A 43 -1.62 1.74 -6.14
CA ILE A 43 -1.46 3.20 -5.99
C ILE A 43 -2.75 3.94 -6.38
N GLY A 44 -3.44 3.49 -7.44
CA GLY A 44 -4.72 4.05 -7.87
C GLY A 44 -5.84 3.94 -6.84
N SER A 45 -5.73 3.07 -5.84
CA SER A 45 -6.74 2.95 -4.77
C SER A 45 -6.92 4.22 -3.95
N VAL A 46 -5.92 5.11 -3.88
CA VAL A 46 -6.07 6.42 -3.22
C VAL A 46 -7.09 7.30 -3.94
N TYR A 47 -7.23 7.18 -5.27
CA TYR A 47 -8.17 7.96 -6.07
C TYR A 47 -9.63 7.56 -5.78
N ALA A 48 -9.86 6.31 -5.37
CA ALA A 48 -11.18 5.83 -4.95
C ALA A 48 -11.71 6.55 -3.70
N TRP A 49 -10.87 7.29 -2.97
CA TRP A 49 -11.29 8.14 -1.85
C TRP A 49 -12.40 9.13 -2.24
N SER A 50 -12.35 9.66 -3.47
CA SER A 50 -13.34 10.60 -3.99
C SER A 50 -14.76 10.03 -4.07
N ILE A 51 -14.92 8.70 -4.12
CA ILE A 51 -16.22 8.02 -4.09
C ILE A 51 -16.90 8.17 -2.72
N TYR A 52 -16.12 8.37 -1.65
CA TYR A 52 -16.68 8.58 -0.32
C TYR A 52 -17.22 9.98 -0.08
N ASN A 53 -16.94 10.95 -0.98
CA ASN A 53 -17.43 12.32 -0.85
C ASN A 53 -18.96 12.38 -0.63
N PRO A 54 -19.82 11.78 -1.47
CA PRO A 54 -21.26 11.79 -1.26
C PRO A 54 -21.75 10.99 -0.05
N SER A 55 -21.03 9.94 0.38
CA SER A 55 -21.39 9.16 1.56
C SER A 55 -21.00 9.84 2.87
N LEU A 56 -19.89 10.58 2.89
CA LEU A 56 -19.40 11.33 4.08
C LEU A 56 -20.17 12.64 4.28
N THR A 57 -20.58 13.29 3.19
CA THR A 57 -21.36 14.53 3.24
C THR A 57 -22.85 14.33 3.54
N ARG A 58 -23.31 13.07 3.74
CA ARG A 58 -24.70 12.69 4.03
C ARG A 58 -24.82 11.63 5.12
N VAL A 59 -23.86 11.57 6.05
CA VAL A 59 -23.81 10.53 7.10
C VAL A 59 -25.04 10.59 8.00
N HIS A 60 -25.50 11.80 8.36
CA HIS A 60 -26.68 12.05 9.17
C HIS A 60 -27.86 12.55 8.33
N GLY A 61 -27.57 13.24 7.23
CA GLY A 61 -28.56 13.78 6.29
C GLY A 61 -28.94 12.83 5.15
N VAL A 62 -29.83 11.86 5.39
CA VAL A 62 -30.22 10.82 4.40
C VAL A 62 -30.79 11.40 3.08
N VAL A 63 -31.36 12.62 3.11
CA VAL A 63 -31.95 13.31 1.93
C VAL A 63 -31.27 14.65 1.61
N THR A 64 -30.67 15.34 2.59
CA THR A 64 -29.91 16.59 2.46
C THR A 64 -28.86 16.65 3.57
N SER A 65 -27.66 17.18 3.31
CA SER A 65 -26.59 17.32 4.32
C SER A 65 -27.12 18.04 5.58
N ALA A 66 -26.96 17.41 6.73
CA ALA A 66 -27.20 17.99 8.05
C ALA A 66 -26.02 18.91 8.46
N ALA A 67 -26.23 19.81 9.43
CA ALA A 67 -25.18 20.72 9.89
C ALA A 67 -23.98 20.00 10.54
N ASP A 68 -24.19 18.78 11.04
CA ASP A 68 -23.16 17.90 11.60
C ASP A 68 -22.51 16.96 10.55
N ASP A 69 -22.90 17.05 9.28
CA ASP A 69 -22.28 16.24 8.22
C ASP A 69 -20.90 16.80 7.82
N TRP A 70 -20.02 15.90 7.35
CA TRP A 70 -18.69 16.30 6.91
C TRP A 70 -18.80 17.26 5.73
N SER A 71 -18.15 18.42 5.84
CA SER A 71 -18.04 19.33 4.69
C SER A 71 -17.17 18.73 3.60
N LEU A 72 -17.50 18.99 2.32
CA LEU A 72 -16.68 18.57 1.19
C LEU A 72 -15.23 19.06 1.32
N SER A 73 -15.02 20.26 1.88
CA SER A 73 -13.70 20.83 2.12
C SER A 73 -12.87 20.00 3.10
N ALA A 74 -13.50 19.47 4.16
CA ALA A 74 -12.83 18.57 5.11
C ALA A 74 -12.43 17.24 4.46
N VAL A 75 -13.30 16.64 3.63
CA VAL A 75 -12.99 15.38 2.94
C VAL A 75 -11.85 15.55 1.93
N VAL A 76 -11.83 16.67 1.19
CA VAL A 76 -10.74 17.01 0.27
C VAL A 76 -9.45 17.28 1.02
N TRP A 77 -9.50 17.93 2.18
CA TRP A 77 -8.31 18.17 3.00
C TRP A 77 -7.63 16.86 3.43
N VAL A 78 -8.40 15.86 3.86
CA VAL A 78 -7.87 14.52 4.20
C VAL A 78 -7.18 13.89 2.99
N PHE A 79 -7.78 13.98 1.80
CA PHE A 79 -7.18 13.49 0.56
C PHE A 79 -5.86 14.19 0.22
N THR A 80 -5.79 15.51 0.38
CA THR A 80 -4.56 16.28 0.16
C THR A 80 -3.45 15.83 1.10
N VAL A 81 -3.76 15.71 2.39
CA VAL A 81 -2.80 15.22 3.39
C VAL A 81 -2.32 13.82 3.02
N ALA A 82 -3.22 12.92 2.63
CA ALA A 82 -2.86 11.56 2.20
C ALA A 82 -1.90 11.53 1.01
N ILE A 83 -2.12 12.35 -0.04
CA ILE A 83 -1.21 12.42 -1.20
C ILE A 83 0.15 13.02 -0.83
N VAL A 84 0.18 14.04 0.04
CA VAL A 84 1.45 14.61 0.54
C VAL A 84 2.27 13.54 1.26
N PHE A 85 1.65 12.80 2.18
CA PHE A 85 2.32 11.71 2.89
C PHE A 85 2.72 10.56 1.95
N LEU A 86 1.92 10.25 0.93
CA LEU A 86 2.30 9.27 -0.11
C LEU A 86 3.56 9.71 -0.86
N GLY A 87 3.66 10.99 -1.24
CA GLY A 87 4.84 11.55 -1.91
C GLY A 87 6.08 11.54 -1.01
N LEU A 88 5.94 11.94 0.25
CA LEU A 88 7.02 11.87 1.23
C LEU A 88 7.46 10.42 1.48
N ALA A 89 6.51 9.51 1.66
CA ALA A 89 6.79 8.09 1.83
C ALA A 89 7.54 7.54 0.61
N ALA A 90 7.18 7.91 -0.62
CA ALA A 90 7.90 7.50 -1.82
C ALA A 90 9.37 7.99 -1.82
N ALA A 91 9.61 9.22 -1.37
CA ALA A 91 10.96 9.78 -1.30
C ALA A 91 11.88 9.01 -0.32
N PHE A 92 11.36 8.64 0.86
CA PHE A 92 12.14 7.91 1.86
C PHE A 92 12.19 6.39 1.60
N ALA A 93 11.05 5.80 1.23
CA ALA A 93 10.92 4.36 1.01
C ALA A 93 11.62 3.89 -0.26
N GLY A 94 11.95 4.79 -1.21
CA GLY A 94 12.71 4.45 -2.41
C GLY A 94 14.10 3.87 -2.10
N LYS A 95 14.89 4.56 -1.26
CA LYS A 95 16.20 4.04 -0.81
C LYS A 95 16.06 2.75 -0.02
N TRP A 96 15.09 2.70 0.89
CA TRP A 96 14.84 1.51 1.69
C TRP A 96 14.44 0.29 0.83
N LEU A 97 13.65 0.50 -0.22
CA LEU A 97 13.25 -0.54 -1.17
C LEU A 97 14.43 -1.19 -1.88
N GLU A 98 15.46 -0.42 -2.23
CA GLU A 98 16.67 -0.95 -2.85
C GLU A 98 17.45 -1.88 -1.89
N GLU A 99 17.46 -1.55 -0.59
CA GLU A 99 18.15 -2.34 0.44
C GLU A 99 17.38 -3.63 0.79
N VAL A 100 16.09 -3.52 1.17
CA VAL A 100 15.33 -4.67 1.69
C VAL A 100 14.61 -5.49 0.63
N GLY A 101 14.41 -4.91 -0.56
CA GLY A 101 13.72 -5.53 -1.69
C GLY A 101 12.20 -5.33 -1.71
N PRO A 102 11.57 -5.47 -2.90
CA PRO A 102 10.19 -5.06 -3.15
C PRO A 102 9.12 -5.86 -2.38
N ARG A 103 9.38 -7.13 -2.01
CA ARG A 103 8.41 -7.96 -1.27
C ARG A 103 8.18 -7.47 0.15
N LYS A 104 9.24 -7.07 0.87
CA LYS A 104 9.12 -6.56 2.25
C LYS A 104 8.41 -5.22 2.27
N VAL A 105 8.81 -4.31 1.38
CA VAL A 105 8.17 -3.00 1.26
C VAL A 105 6.69 -3.14 0.91
N GLY A 106 6.33 -4.06 0.01
CA GLY A 106 4.94 -4.32 -0.36
C GLY A 106 4.06 -4.83 0.79
N VAL A 107 4.60 -5.69 1.67
CA VAL A 107 3.86 -6.16 2.85
C VAL A 107 3.67 -5.04 3.87
N VAL A 108 4.73 -4.27 4.14
CA VAL A 108 4.65 -3.13 5.07
C VAL A 108 3.69 -2.06 4.56
N SER A 109 3.69 -1.76 3.26
CA SER A 109 2.74 -0.82 2.68
C SER A 109 1.30 -1.33 2.75
N ALA A 110 1.06 -2.62 2.47
CA ALA A 110 -0.26 -3.22 2.61
C ALA A 110 -0.79 -3.17 4.06
N CYS A 111 0.06 -3.45 5.05
CA CYS A 111 -0.30 -3.35 6.46
C CYS A 111 -0.56 -1.90 6.88
N CYS A 112 0.27 -0.95 6.46
CA CYS A 112 0.10 0.47 6.78
C CYS A 112 -1.18 1.04 6.16
N TRP A 113 -1.42 0.74 4.87
CA TRP A 113 -2.61 1.16 4.15
C TRP A 113 -3.89 0.55 4.74
N GLY A 114 -3.93 -0.77 4.92
CA GLY A 114 -5.07 -1.47 5.50
C GLY A 114 -5.32 -1.07 6.96
N GLY A 115 -4.26 -0.91 7.75
CA GLY A 115 -4.35 -0.46 9.14
C GLY A 115 -4.88 0.97 9.26
N GLY A 116 -4.40 1.90 8.42
CA GLY A 116 -4.91 3.25 8.36
C GLY A 116 -6.40 3.30 7.98
N TYR A 117 -6.83 2.45 7.05
CA TYR A 117 -8.24 2.33 6.67
C TYR A 117 -9.13 1.84 7.82
N LEU A 118 -8.67 0.83 8.57
CA LEU A 118 -9.41 0.30 9.73
C LEU A 118 -9.53 1.33 10.85
N VAL A 119 -8.45 2.07 11.13
CA VAL A 119 -8.47 3.16 12.12
C VAL A 119 -9.43 4.27 11.67
N GLY A 120 -9.40 4.64 10.40
CA GLY A 120 -10.34 5.61 9.82
C GLY A 120 -11.80 5.14 9.95
N ALA A 121 -12.07 3.86 9.67
CA ALA A 121 -13.40 3.28 9.79
C ALA A 121 -13.93 3.21 11.23
N LEU A 122 -13.04 3.17 12.24
CA LEU A 122 -13.43 3.23 13.65
C LEU A 122 -13.70 4.66 14.13
N GLY A 123 -13.17 5.67 13.45
CA GLY A 123 -13.27 7.08 13.83
C GLY A 123 -14.40 7.85 13.15
N ILE A 124 -15.02 7.26 12.11
CA ILE A 124 -16.24 7.75 11.43
C ILE A 124 -17.44 7.09 12.12
#